data_AF-A0A528FD82-F1
#
_entry.id   AF-A0A528FD82-F1
#
_cell.length_a   1.000
_cell.length_b   1.000
_cell.length_c   1.000
_cell.angle_alpha   90.00
_cell.angle_beta   90.00
_cell.angle_gamma   90.00
#
_symmetry.space_group_name_H-M   'P 1'
#
loop_
_entity.id
_entity.type
_entity.pdbx_description
1 polymer ?
#
loop_
_entity_poly.entity_id
_entity_poly.type
_entity_poly.pdbx_seq_one_letter_code
_entity_poly.pdbx_strand_id
1 'polypeptide(L)' 'VEADLSATMLKMNMHTGLMAEAMSGNPALQRYRDGEEPTMTFGLVRMVDGKTSEIAASEDTPVLPGDVIKVK' A
#
# COMPACT_ATOMS: atom_id res chain seq x y z
N VAL A 1 -39.37 6.50 16.45
CA VAL A 1 -38.88 5.18 16.01
C VAL A 1 -38.42 5.23 14.56
N GLU A 2 -39.28 5.64 13.63
CA GLU A 2 -38.93 5.70 12.19
C GLU A 2 -37.84 6.72 11.84
N ALA A 3 -37.84 7.89 12.49
CA ALA A 3 -36.80 8.93 12.33
C ALA A 3 -35.41 8.52 12.85
N ASP A 4 -35.35 7.61 13.81
CA ASP A 4 -34.09 7.12 14.38
C ASP A 4 -33.48 6.04 13.48
N LEU A 5 -34.34 5.20 12.89
CA LEU A 5 -33.95 4.24 11.87
C LEU A 5 -33.42 4.93 10.62
N SER A 6 -34.07 5.99 10.15
CA SER A 6 -33.60 6.75 8.98
C SER A 6 -32.29 7.49 9.24
N ALA A 7 -32.10 8.07 10.43
CA ALA A 7 -30.84 8.67 10.85
C ALA A 7 -29.71 7.64 10.92
N THR A 8 -30.01 6.42 11.38
CA THR A 8 -29.04 5.32 11.45
C THR A 8 -28.66 4.84 10.06
N MET A 9 -29.63 4.63 9.16
CA MET A 9 -29.36 4.28 7.76
C MET A 9 -28.52 5.34 7.05
N LEU A 10 -28.81 6.62 7.28
CA LEU A 10 -28.06 7.71 6.68
C LEU A 10 -26.59 7.70 7.13
N LYS A 11 -26.34 7.52 8.44
CA LYS A 11 -24.98 7.37 8.97
C LYS A 11 -24.26 6.18 8.35
N MET A 12 -24.90 5.01 8.28
CA MET A 12 -24.31 3.82 7.68
C MET A 12 -23.93 4.06 6.22
N ASN A 13 -24.83 4.64 5.43
CA ASN A 13 -24.58 4.95 4.03
C ASN A 13 -23.42 5.94 3.85
N MET A 14 -23.33 6.98 4.69
CA MET A 14 -22.20 7.91 4.69
C MET A 14 -20.88 7.21 5.02
N HIS A 15 -20.84 6.38 6.05
CA HIS A 15 -19.65 5.62 6.41
C HIS A 15 -19.20 4.69 5.28
N THR A 16 -20.12 3.98 4.65
CA THR A 16 -19.80 3.12 3.52
C THR A 16 -19.29 3.91 2.31
N GLY A 17 -19.87 5.08 2.04
CA GLY A 17 -19.43 5.96 0.96
C GLY A 17 -18.01 6.48 1.17
N LEU A 18 -17.73 7.03 2.35
CA LEU A 18 -16.40 7.52 2.71
C LEU A 18 -15.34 6.42 2.68
N MET A 19 -15.67 5.20 3.15
CA MET A 19 -14.76 4.05 3.04
C MET A 19 -14.51 3.66 1.58
N ALA A 20 -15.55 3.63 0.74
CA ALA A 20 -15.41 3.33 -0.68
C ALA A 20 -14.55 4.36 -1.42
N GLU A 21 -14.71 5.65 -1.11
CA GLU A 21 -13.88 6.72 -1.66
C GLU A 21 -12.43 6.64 -1.18
N ALA A 22 -12.19 6.37 0.11
CA ALA A 22 -10.84 6.21 0.65
C ALA A 22 -10.10 4.99 0.03
N MET A 23 -10.84 3.92 -0.28
CA MET A 23 -10.29 2.72 -0.92
C MET A 23 -10.01 2.91 -2.42
N SER A 24 -10.79 3.74 -3.14
CA SER A 24 -10.62 3.91 -4.58
C SER A 24 -9.34 4.68 -4.94
N GLY A 25 -8.89 5.58 -4.07
CA GLY A 25 -7.70 6.42 -4.28
C GLY A 25 -6.38 5.84 -3.78
N ASN A 26 -6.38 4.71 -3.06
CA ASN A 26 -5.18 4.17 -2.44
C ASN A 26 -4.84 2.76 -2.99
N PRO A 27 -3.82 2.64 -3.87
CA PRO A 27 -3.39 1.37 -4.45
C PRO A 27 -3.01 0.32 -3.40
N ALA A 28 -2.47 0.76 -2.26
CA ALA A 28 -2.14 -0.15 -1.16
C ALA A 28 -3.39 -0.80 -0.57
N LEU A 29 -4.50 -0.05 -0.44
CA LEU A 29 -5.78 -0.57 0.08
C LEU A 29 -6.52 -1.45 -0.92
N GLN A 30 -6.34 -1.23 -2.22
CA GLN A 30 -6.87 -2.11 -3.26
C GLN A 30 -6.24 -3.52 -3.16
N ARG A 31 -4.94 -3.61 -2.86
CA ARG A 31 -4.23 -4.89 -2.67
C ARG A 31 -4.80 -5.72 -1.51
N TYR A 32 -5.14 -5.07 -0.40
CA TYR A 32 -5.82 -5.73 0.73
C TYR A 32 -7.19 -6.33 0.32
N ARG A 33 -7.92 -5.68 -0.59
CA ARG A 33 -9.24 -6.16 -1.06
C ARG A 33 -9.12 -7.43 -1.91
N ASP A 34 -8.05 -7.56 -2.67
CA ASP A 34 -7.76 -8.73 -3.51
C ASP A 34 -7.10 -9.87 -2.72
N GLY A 35 -6.96 -9.73 -1.39
CA GLY A 35 -6.36 -10.74 -0.53
C GLY A 35 -4.84 -10.86 -0.67
N GLU A 36 -4.20 -9.93 -1.35
CA GLU A 36 -2.74 -9.78 -1.31
C GLU A 36 -2.38 -9.12 0.03
N GLU A 37 -1.61 -9.82 0.86
CA GLU A 37 -0.95 -9.15 1.98
C GLU A 37 -0.09 -8.00 1.43
N PRO A 38 -0.01 -6.86 2.13
CA PRO A 38 0.86 -5.75 1.78
C PRO A 38 2.31 -6.22 1.82
N THR A 39 2.75 -6.83 0.73
CA THR A 39 4.11 -7.36 0.64
C THR A 39 4.97 -6.15 0.35
N MET A 40 5.59 -5.56 1.38
CA MET A 40 6.57 -4.48 1.19
C MET A 40 7.62 -4.99 0.21
N THR A 41 7.72 -4.33 -0.93
CA THR A 41 8.70 -4.72 -1.95
C THR A 41 9.90 -3.80 -1.87
N PHE A 42 11.08 -4.39 -1.68
CA PHE A 42 12.33 -3.66 -1.60
C PHE A 42 13.06 -3.74 -2.95
N GLY A 43 13.50 -2.59 -3.45
CA GLY A 43 14.42 -2.48 -4.58
C GLY A 43 15.73 -1.87 -4.13
N LEU A 44 16.86 -2.48 -4.46
CA LEU A 44 18.19 -2.01 -4.11
C LEU A 44 18.89 -1.44 -5.35
N VAL A 45 19.26 -0.16 -5.31
CA VAL A 45 20.03 0.48 -6.37
C VAL A 45 21.50 0.48 -5.98
N ARG A 46 22.33 -0.24 -6.75
CA ARG A 46 23.77 -0.39 -6.53
C ARG A 46 24.55 -0.24 -7.83
N MET A 47 25.78 0.26 -7.73
CA MET A 47 26.74 0.22 -8.83
C MET A 47 27.30 -1.20 -8.98
N VAL A 48 26.99 -1.84 -10.10
CA VAL A 48 27.54 -3.14 -10.51
C VAL A 48 28.30 -2.91 -11.81
N ASP A 49 29.57 -3.29 -11.86
CA ASP A 49 30.45 -3.13 -13.04
C ASP A 49 30.49 -1.70 -13.61
N GLY A 50 30.47 -0.69 -12.73
CA GLY A 50 30.50 0.72 -13.09
C GLY A 50 29.18 1.28 -13.65
N LYS A 51 28.07 0.50 -13.58
CA LYS A 51 26.73 0.95 -13.97
C LYS A 51 25.75 0.84 -12.80
N THR A 52 24.94 1.87 -12.64
CA THR A 52 23.83 1.88 -11.68
C THR A 52 22.75 0.91 -12.13
N SER A 53 22.45 -0.08 -11.29
CA SER A 53 21.43 -1.10 -11.56
C SER A 53 20.45 -1.21 -10.39
N GLU A 54 19.17 -1.42 -10.70
CA GLU A 54 18.12 -1.73 -9.71
C GLU A 54 17.98 -3.25 -9.60
N ILE A 55 18.14 -3.77 -8.39
CA ILE A 55 18.14 -5.18 -8.04
C ILE A 55 16.95 -5.45 -7.13
N ALA A 56 16.21 -6.53 -7.35
CA ALA A 56 15.16 -6.94 -6.42
C ALA A 56 15.80 -7.37 -5.08
N ALA A 57 15.31 -6.84 -3.96
CA ALA A 57 15.84 -7.12 -2.63
C ALA A 57 14.75 -7.71 -1.72
N SER A 58 15.17 -8.64 -0.87
CA SER A 58 14.41 -9.12 0.29
C SER A 58 14.97 -8.51 1.58
N GLU A 59 14.28 -8.70 2.71
CA GLU A 59 14.72 -8.20 4.02
C GLU A 59 16.11 -8.74 4.43
N ASP A 60 16.46 -9.95 4.00
CA ASP A 60 17.75 -10.58 4.29
C ASP A 60 18.89 -10.14 3.35
N THR A 61 18.61 -9.27 2.37
CA THR A 61 19.61 -8.88 1.37
C THR A 61 20.66 -7.94 1.99
N PRO A 62 21.95 -8.30 1.99
CA PRO A 62 22.99 -7.50 2.63
C PRO A 62 23.22 -6.18 1.90
N VAL A 63 23.20 -5.10 2.67
CA VAL A 63 23.44 -3.73 2.20
C VAL A 63 24.93 -3.39 2.25
N LEU A 64 25.40 -2.64 1.25
CA LEU A 64 26.76 -2.13 1.12
C LEU A 64 26.75 -0.60 1.18
N PRO A 65 27.86 0.03 1.59
CA PRO A 65 27.98 1.49 1.55
C PRO A 65 27.72 2.05 0.14
N GLY A 66 26.83 3.04 0.05
CA GLY A 66 26.44 3.65 -1.23
C GLY A 66 25.17 3.05 -1.86
N ASP A 67 24.58 2.03 -1.26
CA ASP A 67 23.28 1.52 -1.70
C ASP A 67 22.14 2.50 -1.43
N VAL A 68 21.17 2.50 -2.33
CA VAL A 68 19.89 3.21 -2.15
C VAL A 68 18.76 2.20 -2.14
N ILE A 69 18.00 2.17 -1.05
CA ILE A 69 16.84 1.28 -0.88
C ILE A 69 15.58 2.03 -1.28
N LYS A 70 14.85 1.47 -2.26
CA LYS A 70 13.49 1.86 -2.64
C LYS A 70 12.50 0.96 -1.93
N VAL A 71 11.59 1.55 -1.17
CA VAL A 71 10.44 0.85 -0.56
C VAL A 71 9.22 1.14 -1.42
N LYS A 72 8.53 0.11 -1.89
CA LYS A 72 7.34 0.17 -2.74
C LYS A 72 6.18 -0.56 -2.10
#